data_AF-A0AA38IGA6-F1
#
_entry.id   AF-A0AA38IGA6-F1
#
_cell.length_a   1.000
_cell.length_b   1.000
_cell.length_c   1.000
_cell.angle_alpha   90.00
_cell.angle_beta   90.00
_cell.angle_gamma   90.00
#
_symmetry.space_group_name_H-M   'P 1'
#
loop_
_entity.id
_entity.type
_entity.pdbx_description
1 polymer ?
#
loop_
_entity_poly.entity_id
_entity_poly.type
_entity_poly.pdbx_seq_one_letter_code
_entity_poly.pdbx_strand_id
1 'polypeptide(L)'
;MQKLVIVICLCVLTSCWAARGGGRGGKHGRGRGRYFNNRVPPVIQHRNPASASYYENKDGAKIVKASHFELEYMLGRKITFFCMAQGYPRPEITWFKDGIELYAHKFFQVHEWPLGNDTVKSKMEIDPTTQKDAGYYECQANNKYAIDTRGFRTDYVMIAY
;
A
#
# COMPACT_ATOMS: atom_id res chain seq x y z
N MET A 1 28.48 76.47 -6.50
CA MET A 1 28.97 76.95 -7.81
C MET A 1 29.28 75.71 -8.65
N GLN A 2 28.41 75.34 -9.61
CA GLN A 2 28.69 75.32 -11.07
C GLN A 2 29.84 74.35 -11.46
N LYS A 3 29.76 73.36 -12.38
CA LYS A 3 28.98 73.09 -13.61
C LYS A 3 29.00 71.54 -13.81
N LEU A 4 27.89 70.87 -14.13
CA LEU A 4 27.46 70.45 -15.48
C LEU A 4 28.60 70.04 -16.44
N VAL A 5 28.80 68.73 -16.68
CA VAL A 5 29.22 68.20 -17.99
C VAL A 5 28.48 66.89 -18.25
N ILE A 6 27.73 66.91 -19.34
CA ILE A 6 26.96 65.84 -19.97
C ILE A 6 27.94 65.07 -20.88
N VAL A 7 27.98 63.74 -20.79
CA VAL A 7 28.47 62.89 -21.89
C VAL A 7 27.39 61.87 -22.23
N ILE A 8 26.87 62.05 -23.44
CA ILE A 8 25.78 61.32 -24.09
C ILE A 8 26.40 60.26 -25.00
N CYS A 9 25.87 59.02 -24.89
CA CYS A 9 25.75 58.01 -25.97
C CYS A 9 27.07 57.42 -26.52
N LEU A 10 27.21 56.14 -26.89
CA LEU A 10 26.33 55.16 -27.51
C LEU A 10 26.90 53.77 -27.15
N CYS A 11 26.06 52.76 -26.92
CA CYS A 11 26.26 51.42 -27.48
C CYS A 11 24.94 50.65 -27.38
N VAL A 12 24.57 50.07 -28.51
CA VAL A 12 23.23 49.71 -28.93
C VAL A 12 23.17 48.19 -29.03
N LEU A 13 22.09 47.61 -28.47
CA LEU A 13 21.44 46.34 -28.80
C LEU A 13 22.21 45.01 -28.61
N THR A 14 21.76 44.20 -27.63
CA THR A 14 21.31 42.83 -27.91
C THR A 14 20.08 42.49 -27.05
N SER A 15 19.19 41.69 -27.64
CA SER A 15 17.75 41.57 -27.43
C SER A 15 17.30 40.81 -26.17
N CYS A 16 16.44 41.43 -25.36
CA CYS A 16 15.55 40.71 -24.44
C CYS A 16 14.42 40.06 -25.22
N TRP A 17 14.47 38.73 -25.39
CA TRP A 17 13.30 37.97 -25.84
C TRP A 17 12.46 37.54 -24.64
N ALA A 18 11.31 38.19 -24.53
CA ALA A 18 10.20 37.78 -23.67
C ALA A 18 9.46 36.62 -24.33
N ALA A 19 9.43 35.45 -23.70
CA ALA A 19 8.53 34.37 -24.07
C ALA A 19 7.37 34.30 -23.06
N ARG A 20 6.23 34.88 -23.45
CA ARG A 20 4.91 34.59 -22.88
C ARG A 20 4.45 33.22 -23.38
N GLY A 21 4.17 32.29 -22.48
CA GLY A 21 3.47 31.03 -22.79
C GLY A 21 2.24 30.88 -21.90
N GLY A 22 1.06 31.20 -22.44
CA GLY A 22 -0.22 30.89 -21.82
C GLY A 22 -0.74 29.54 -22.32
N GLY A 23 -1.24 28.71 -21.40
CA GLY A 23 -1.94 27.45 -21.72
C GLY A 23 -3.25 27.37 -20.96
N ARG A 24 -4.36 27.43 -21.70
CA ARG A 24 -5.75 27.36 -21.22
C ARG A 24 -6.16 25.93 -20.89
N GLY A 25 -7.19 25.83 -20.05
CA GLY A 25 -7.67 24.62 -19.41
C GLY A 25 -8.28 23.55 -20.32
N GLY A 26 -8.40 22.36 -19.74
CA GLY A 26 -9.29 21.29 -20.18
C GLY A 26 -10.04 20.73 -18.98
N LYS A 27 -11.31 21.09 -18.83
CA LYS A 27 -12.29 20.27 -18.09
C LYS A 27 -12.89 19.29 -19.10
N HIS A 28 -13.08 18.04 -18.70
CA HIS A 28 -14.29 17.22 -18.87
C HIS A 28 -13.94 15.73 -18.65
N GLY A 29 -14.70 15.06 -17.77
CA GLY A 29 -14.60 13.61 -17.59
C GLY A 29 -15.25 13.12 -16.30
N ARG A 30 -16.59 13.14 -16.24
CA ARG A 30 -17.37 12.34 -15.27
C ARG A 30 -17.14 10.85 -15.58
N GLY A 31 -16.90 10.01 -14.57
CA GLY A 31 -16.99 8.57 -14.79
C GLY A 31 -16.46 7.66 -13.67
N ARG A 32 -17.41 7.18 -12.86
CA ARG A 32 -17.54 5.80 -12.37
C ARG A 32 -16.65 5.30 -11.22
N GLY A 33 -17.32 4.54 -10.35
CA GLY A 33 -16.89 4.13 -9.02
C GLY A 33 -15.60 3.33 -8.95
N ARG A 34 -15.00 3.41 -7.77
CA ARG A 34 -13.81 2.65 -7.37
C ARG A 34 -14.22 1.20 -7.12
N TYR A 35 -14.32 0.42 -8.19
CA TYR A 35 -14.14 -1.02 -8.09
C TYR A 35 -12.66 -1.27 -7.79
N PHE A 36 -12.36 -1.72 -6.57
CA PHE A 36 -11.11 -2.33 -6.18
C PHE A 36 -10.96 -3.67 -6.93
N ASN A 37 -10.51 -3.59 -8.18
CA ASN A 37 -9.94 -4.74 -8.87
C ASN A 37 -8.44 -4.56 -8.87
N ASN A 38 -7.69 -5.63 -8.57
CA ASN A 38 -6.24 -5.75 -8.59
C ASN A 38 -5.60 -5.06 -9.81
N ARG A 39 -5.41 -3.74 -9.73
CA ARG A 39 -4.60 -2.99 -10.67
C ARG A 39 -3.18 -3.31 -10.30
N VAL A 40 -2.60 -4.28 -11.00
CA VAL A 40 -1.16 -4.19 -11.26
C VAL A 40 -0.92 -2.74 -11.70
N PRO A 41 0.01 -2.02 -11.07
CA PRO A 41 0.30 -0.63 -11.44
C PRO A 41 0.48 -0.54 -12.96
N PRO A 42 0.11 0.58 -13.61
CA PRO A 42 0.40 0.77 -15.02
C PRO A 42 1.87 0.43 -15.26
N VAL A 43 2.15 -0.55 -16.13
CA VAL A 43 3.52 -0.88 -16.50
C VAL A 43 4.07 0.37 -17.18
N ILE A 44 4.90 1.12 -16.45
CA ILE A 44 5.56 2.31 -16.97
C ILE A 44 6.34 1.81 -18.20
N GLN A 45 5.93 2.23 -19.39
CA GLN A 45 6.53 1.78 -20.65
C GLN A 45 8.02 2.13 -20.73
N HIS A 46 8.46 3.11 -19.94
CA HIS A 46 9.85 3.40 -19.57
C HIS A 46 10.17 2.88 -18.16
N ARG A 47 10.14 1.56 -17.96
CA ARG A 47 10.67 0.97 -16.72
C ARG A 47 12.19 1.11 -16.80
N ASN A 48 12.75 2.08 -16.07
CA ASN A 48 14.20 2.19 -15.95
C ASN A 48 14.70 0.81 -15.47
N PRO A 49 15.57 0.10 -16.21
CA PRO A 49 16.06 -1.22 -15.80
C PRO A 49 16.67 -1.20 -14.40
N ALA A 50 17.26 -0.08 -13.99
CA ALA A 50 17.79 0.12 -12.63
C ALA A 50 16.69 0.21 -11.55
N SER A 51 15.45 0.55 -11.91
CA SER A 51 14.31 0.51 -10.98
C SER A 51 13.69 -0.88 -10.83
N ALA A 52 13.94 -1.80 -11.77
CA ALA A 52 13.43 -3.17 -11.67
C ALA A 52 14.00 -3.88 -10.44
N SER A 53 15.31 -3.72 -10.16
CA SER A 53 15.95 -4.26 -8.97
C SER A 53 15.45 -3.68 -7.65
N TYR A 54 14.82 -2.50 -7.67
CA TYR A 54 14.22 -1.90 -6.47
C TYR A 54 12.89 -2.58 -6.11
N TYR A 55 12.02 -2.84 -7.10
CA TYR A 55 10.73 -3.49 -6.88
C TYR A 55 10.80 -5.02 -6.87
N GLU A 56 11.83 -5.62 -7.46
CA GLU A 56 12.04 -7.07 -7.55
C GLU A 56 13.26 -7.50 -6.73
N ASN A 57 13.39 -6.96 -5.52
CA ASN A 57 14.46 -7.37 -4.63
C ASN A 57 14.22 -8.82 -4.19
N LYS A 58 15.19 -9.71 -4.47
CA LYS A 58 15.16 -11.13 -4.07
C LYS A 58 14.98 -11.34 -2.56
N ASP A 59 15.42 -10.38 -1.76
CA ASP A 59 15.38 -10.43 -0.31
C ASP A 59 14.11 -9.72 0.24
N GLY A 60 13.23 -9.24 -0.64
CA GLY A 60 11.96 -8.60 -0.30
C GLY A 60 10.99 -9.52 0.44
N ALA A 61 10.15 -8.93 1.29
CA ALA A 61 9.09 -9.65 1.96
C ALA A 61 8.12 -10.24 0.94
N LYS A 62 7.79 -11.51 1.10
CA LYS A 62 6.87 -12.25 0.24
C LYS A 62 6.02 -13.19 1.07
N ILE A 63 4.69 -13.08 0.95
CA ILE A 63 3.74 -13.98 1.57
C ILE A 63 3.68 -15.27 0.76
N VAL A 64 4.15 -16.35 1.37
CA VAL A 64 4.24 -17.67 0.74
C VAL A 64 2.98 -18.50 0.96
N LYS A 65 2.28 -18.31 2.09
CA LYS A 65 1.00 -18.99 2.41
C LYS A 65 0.13 -18.07 3.25
N ALA A 66 -1.18 -18.07 3.01
CA ALA A 66 -2.14 -17.34 3.84
C ALA A 66 -3.50 -18.06 3.84
N SER A 67 -4.41 -17.62 4.70
CA SER A 67 -5.82 -18.04 4.68
C SER A 67 -6.49 -17.79 3.32
N HIS A 68 -7.53 -18.58 3.03
CA HIS A 68 -8.31 -18.50 1.80
C HIS A 68 -8.98 -17.14 1.61
N PHE A 69 -9.29 -16.81 0.35
CA PHE A 69 -9.85 -15.52 -0.08
C PHE A 69 -11.23 -15.22 0.52
N GLU A 70 -12.02 -16.23 0.87
CA GLU A 70 -13.34 -16.10 1.49
C GLU A 70 -13.48 -17.12 2.62
N LEU A 71 -13.95 -16.67 3.79
CA LEU A 71 -14.20 -17.51 4.96
C LEU A 71 -15.54 -17.14 5.61
N GLU A 72 -16.44 -18.11 5.69
CA GLU A 72 -17.68 -18.00 6.45
C GLU A 72 -17.50 -18.51 7.88
N TYR A 73 -18.08 -17.81 8.86
CA TYR A 73 -17.99 -18.21 10.26
C TYR A 73 -19.32 -18.27 10.99
N MET A 74 -19.36 -19.10 12.03
CA MET A 74 -20.51 -19.21 12.93
C MET A 74 -20.36 -18.22 14.08
N LEU A 75 -21.41 -17.45 14.34
CA LEU A 75 -21.46 -16.51 15.46
C LEU A 75 -21.21 -17.23 16.80
N GLY A 76 -20.49 -16.57 17.70
CA GLY A 76 -20.17 -17.09 19.03
C GLY A 76 -19.10 -18.19 19.03
N ARG A 77 -18.54 -18.55 17.88
CA ARG A 77 -17.45 -19.52 17.75
C ARG A 77 -16.13 -18.83 17.48
N LYS A 78 -15.04 -19.56 17.69
CA LYS A 78 -13.70 -19.09 17.36
C LYS A 78 -13.45 -19.14 15.86
N ILE A 79 -12.83 -18.10 15.33
CA ILE A 79 -12.25 -18.09 13.98
C ILE A 79 -10.75 -17.87 14.04
N THR A 80 -10.08 -18.29 12.97
CA THR A 80 -8.62 -18.25 12.90
C THR A 80 -8.17 -17.96 11.47
N PHE A 81 -7.20 -17.07 11.36
CA PHE A 81 -6.51 -16.79 10.12
C PHE A 81 -5.02 -17.01 10.29
N PHE A 82 -4.32 -17.28 9.21
CA PHE A 82 -2.87 -17.41 9.23
C PHE A 82 -2.24 -16.75 8.02
N CYS A 83 -1.01 -16.28 8.20
CA CYS A 83 -0.18 -15.71 7.17
C CYS A 83 1.27 -16.14 7.42
N MET A 84 1.96 -16.54 6.37
CA MET A 84 3.36 -16.97 6.42
C MET A 84 4.12 -16.20 5.34
N ALA A 85 5.17 -15.51 5.76
CA ALA A 85 5.98 -14.67 4.90
C ALA A 85 7.46 -15.03 5.03
N GLN A 86 8.18 -14.86 3.93
CA GLN A 86 9.62 -15.06 3.81
C GLN A 86 10.27 -13.76 3.32
N GLY A 87 11.49 -13.48 3.76
CA GLY A 87 12.29 -12.34 3.32
C GLY A 87 13.56 -12.20 4.16
N TYR A 88 14.53 -11.42 3.69
CA TYR A 88 15.77 -11.20 4.43
C TYR A 88 16.13 -9.70 4.47
N PRO A 89 16.02 -9.00 5.61
CA PRO A 89 15.65 -9.45 6.93
C PRO A 89 14.25 -10.05 6.99
N ARG A 90 14.04 -10.92 8.00
CA ARG A 90 12.74 -11.55 8.28
C ARG A 90 11.64 -10.48 8.26
N PRO A 91 10.54 -10.71 7.53
CA PRO A 91 9.44 -9.77 7.52
C PRO A 91 8.76 -9.66 8.88
N GLU A 92 8.15 -8.51 9.12
CA GLU A 92 7.17 -8.28 10.18
C GLU A 92 5.76 -8.41 9.59
N ILE A 93 4.84 -9.08 10.29
CA ILE A 93 3.45 -9.24 9.84
C ILE A 93 2.54 -8.31 10.64
N THR A 94 1.77 -7.50 9.92
CA THR A 94 0.73 -6.63 10.49
C THR A 94 -0.63 -7.04 9.92
N TRP A 95 -1.64 -7.09 10.79
CA TRP A 95 -3.02 -7.44 10.40
C TRP A 95 -3.88 -6.20 10.30
N PHE A 96 -4.75 -6.16 9.29
CA PHE A 96 -5.70 -5.07 9.07
C PHE A 96 -7.11 -5.64 8.92
N LYS A 97 -8.10 -4.84 9.31
CA LYS A 97 -9.52 -5.03 8.99
C LYS A 97 -10.06 -3.74 8.39
N ASP A 98 -10.64 -3.84 7.21
CA ASP A 98 -11.25 -2.73 6.48
C ASP A 98 -10.31 -1.52 6.35
N GLY A 99 -9.01 -1.80 6.16
CA GLY A 99 -7.94 -0.81 6.05
C GLY A 99 -7.42 -0.25 7.38
N ILE A 100 -7.90 -0.73 8.53
CA ILE A 100 -7.49 -0.30 9.87
C ILE A 100 -6.61 -1.38 10.50
N GLU A 101 -5.46 -0.99 11.03
CA GLU A 101 -4.55 -1.89 11.74
C GLU A 101 -5.21 -2.48 13.00
N LEU A 102 -5.03 -3.78 13.21
CA LEU A 102 -5.57 -4.51 14.35
C LEU A 102 -4.50 -4.71 15.42
N TYR A 103 -4.86 -4.40 16.67
CA TYR A 103 -4.02 -4.63 17.84
C TYR A 103 -4.60 -5.70 18.75
N ALA A 104 -3.73 -6.55 19.29
CA ALA A 104 -4.09 -7.60 20.24
C ALA A 104 -4.90 -7.04 21.42
N HIS A 105 -6.05 -7.66 21.72
CA HIS A 105 -6.90 -7.34 22.86
C HIS A 105 -7.66 -8.60 23.34
N LYS A 106 -8.45 -8.51 24.40
CA LYS A 106 -9.09 -9.69 25.04
C LYS A 106 -9.75 -10.70 24.08
N PHE A 107 -10.41 -10.23 23.02
CA PHE A 107 -11.17 -11.06 22.07
C PHE A 107 -10.46 -11.26 20.72
N PHE A 108 -9.26 -10.68 20.56
CA PHE A 108 -8.46 -10.72 19.35
C PHE A 108 -7.01 -10.97 19.72
N GLN A 109 -6.48 -12.13 19.37
CA GLN A 109 -5.12 -12.52 19.72
C GLN A 109 -4.30 -12.74 18.45
N VAL A 110 -3.03 -12.33 18.49
CA VAL A 110 -2.06 -12.60 17.44
C VAL A 110 -0.92 -13.42 18.02
N HIS A 111 -0.58 -14.49 17.33
CA HIS A 111 0.50 -15.40 17.69
C HIS A 111 1.48 -15.48 16.55
N GLU A 112 2.75 -15.18 16.83
CA GLU A 112 3.81 -15.18 15.83
C GLU A 112 4.87 -16.22 16.15
N TRP A 113 5.30 -16.94 15.12
CA TRP A 113 6.35 -17.94 15.19
C TRP A 113 7.41 -17.63 14.14
N PRO A 114 8.62 -17.22 14.56
CA PRO A 114 9.77 -17.15 13.68
C PRO A 114 10.16 -18.57 13.25
N LEU A 115 10.34 -18.79 11.94
CA LEU A 115 10.80 -20.05 11.36
C LEU A 115 12.15 -19.78 10.70
N GLY A 116 13.25 -20.26 11.29
CA GLY A 116 14.60 -19.96 10.80
C GLY A 116 14.96 -18.48 10.96
N ASN A 117 15.68 -17.89 9.99
CA ASN A 117 16.12 -16.48 10.02
C ASN A 117 15.39 -15.57 9.03
N ASP A 118 14.68 -16.14 8.07
CA ASP A 118 14.07 -15.44 6.94
C ASP A 118 12.54 -15.56 6.92
N THR A 119 11.97 -16.50 7.67
CA THR A 119 10.55 -16.83 7.59
C THR A 119 9.83 -16.52 8.90
N VAL A 120 8.59 -16.08 8.80
CA VAL A 120 7.68 -15.87 9.95
C VAL A 120 6.30 -16.42 9.62
N LYS A 121 5.65 -17.02 10.62
CA LYS A 121 4.24 -17.40 10.57
C LYS A 121 3.49 -16.60 11.62
N SER A 122 2.43 -15.92 11.23
CA SER A 122 1.52 -15.20 12.12
C SER A 122 0.14 -15.85 12.05
N LYS A 123 -0.53 -15.99 13.19
CA LYS A 123 -1.89 -16.51 13.33
C LYS A 123 -2.71 -15.53 14.14
N MET A 124 -3.86 -15.18 13.61
CA MET A 124 -4.85 -14.27 14.18
C MET A 124 -6.05 -15.09 14.65
N GLU A 125 -6.51 -14.87 15.88
CA GLU A 125 -7.67 -15.55 16.46
C GLU A 125 -8.69 -14.54 16.99
N ILE A 126 -9.96 -14.73 16.64
CA ILE A 126 -11.09 -13.97 17.22
C ILE A 126 -11.99 -14.97 17.95
N ASP A 127 -12.21 -14.74 19.25
CA ASP A 127 -13.01 -15.60 20.11
C ASP A 127 -13.64 -14.81 21.27
N PRO A 128 -14.99 -14.77 21.41
CA PRO A 128 -16.00 -15.29 20.48
C PRO A 128 -16.23 -14.33 19.30
N THR A 129 -16.63 -14.86 18.15
CA THR A 129 -17.03 -14.04 17.00
C THR A 129 -18.40 -13.41 17.14
N THR A 130 -18.55 -12.26 16.49
CA THR A 130 -19.74 -11.43 16.43
C THR A 130 -20.03 -11.02 14.98
N GLN A 131 -21.19 -10.42 14.72
CA GLN A 131 -21.53 -9.89 13.39
C GLN A 131 -20.59 -8.77 12.94
N LYS A 132 -19.92 -8.07 13.88
CA LYS A 132 -19.00 -6.97 13.58
C LYS A 132 -17.65 -7.46 13.03
N ASP A 133 -17.37 -8.74 13.17
CA ASP A 133 -16.13 -9.37 12.70
C ASP A 133 -16.19 -9.69 11.20
N ALA A 134 -17.32 -9.47 10.53
CA ALA A 134 -17.43 -9.52 9.09
C ALA A 134 -16.70 -8.32 8.47
N GLY A 135 -16.04 -8.53 7.34
CA GLY A 135 -15.29 -7.48 6.67
C GLY A 135 -14.19 -8.03 5.77
N TYR A 136 -13.33 -7.12 5.34
CA TYR A 136 -12.13 -7.46 4.59
C TYR A 136 -10.92 -7.40 5.50
N TYR A 137 -10.21 -8.50 5.63
CA TYR A 137 -8.99 -8.57 6.41
C TYR A 137 -7.78 -8.69 5.50
N GLU A 138 -6.66 -8.15 5.93
CA GLU A 138 -5.41 -8.20 5.19
C GLU A 138 -4.27 -8.55 6.14
N CYS A 139 -3.39 -9.47 5.72
CA CYS A 139 -2.05 -9.55 6.30
C CYS A 139 -1.08 -8.79 5.39
N GLN A 140 -0.26 -7.95 6.00
CA GLN A 140 0.82 -7.22 5.37
C GLN A 140 2.15 -7.75 5.91
N ALA A 141 3.01 -8.27 5.03
CA ALA A 141 4.37 -8.62 5.36
C ALA A 141 5.30 -7.49 4.91
N ASN A 142 6.05 -6.91 5.83
CA ASN A 142 6.92 -5.77 5.57
C ASN A 142 8.38 -6.11 5.89
N ASN A 143 9.28 -5.77 4.96
CA ASN A 143 10.69 -5.63 5.28
C ASN A 143 11.30 -4.42 4.56
N LYS A 144 12.59 -4.14 4.82
CA LYS A 144 13.28 -2.97 4.25
C LYS A 144 13.35 -2.92 2.71
N TYR A 145 12.96 -3.99 2.02
CA TYR A 145 13.09 -4.10 0.57
C TYR A 145 11.75 -4.19 -0.15
N ALA A 146 10.71 -4.77 0.48
CA ALA A 146 9.39 -4.88 -0.11
C ALA A 146 8.29 -5.00 0.96
N ILE A 147 7.08 -4.67 0.54
CA ILE A 147 5.84 -4.92 1.28
C ILE A 147 4.96 -5.81 0.39
N ASP A 148 4.51 -6.93 0.93
CA ASP A 148 3.56 -7.83 0.27
C ASP A 148 2.28 -7.93 1.11
N THR A 149 1.13 -7.98 0.45
CA THR A 149 -0.19 -7.99 1.11
C THR A 149 -1.07 -9.11 0.57
N ARG A 150 -1.81 -9.76 1.47
CA ARG A 150 -2.84 -10.75 1.11
C ARG A 150 -4.10 -10.50 1.91
N GLY A 151 -5.19 -10.25 1.20
CA GLY A 151 -6.49 -10.05 1.80
C GLY A 151 -7.47 -11.19 1.58
N PHE A 152 -8.43 -11.27 2.49
CA PHE A 152 -9.48 -12.26 2.54
C PHE A 152 -10.76 -11.63 3.10
N ARG A 153 -11.89 -12.01 2.53
CA ARG A 153 -13.21 -11.52 2.94
C ARG A 153 -13.84 -12.52 3.91
N THR A 154 -14.49 -11.99 4.94
CA THR A 154 -15.22 -12.81 5.92
C THR A 154 -16.67 -12.40 5.99
N ASP A 155 -17.53 -13.40 6.15
CA ASP A 155 -18.95 -13.20 6.41
C ASP A 155 -19.44 -14.22 7.45
N TYR A 156 -20.60 -13.99 8.05
CA TYR A 156 -21.17 -14.91 9.02
C TYR A 156 -22.37 -15.66 8.46
N VAL A 157 -22.53 -16.91 8.89
CA VAL A 157 -23.72 -17.71 8.61
C VAL A 157 -24.64 -17.73 9.82
N MET A 158 -25.92 -17.45 9.57
CA MET A 158 -26.98 -17.63 10.56
C MET A 158 -27.50 -19.07 10.43
N ILE A 159 -27.17 -19.93 11.40
CA ILE A 159 -27.83 -21.23 11.49
C ILE A 159 -29.19 -20.98 12.14
N ALA A 160 -30.25 -21.09 11.35
CA ALA A 160 -31.60 -21.26 11.88
C ALA A 160 -31.75 -22.71 12.33
N TYR A 161 -32.05 -22.92 13.61
CA TYR A 161 -32.48 -24.21 14.14
C TYR A 161 -34.01 -24.29 14.15
#